data_AF-A0A8T4B861-F1
#
_entry.id   AF-A0A8T4B861-F1
#
_cell.length_a   1.000
_cell.length_b   1.000
_cell.length_c   1.000
_cell.angle_alpha   90.00
_cell.angle_beta   90.00
_cell.angle_gamma   90.00
#
_symmetry.space_group_name_H-M   'P 1'
#
loop_
_entity.id
_entity.type
_entity.pdbx_description
1 polymer ?
#
loop_
_entity_poly.entity_id
_entity_poly.type
_entity_poly.pdbx_seq_one_letter_code
_entity_poly.pdbx_strand_id
1 'polypeptide(L)'
;FSCADLCYYNSSHERSSPEGERIEFYALTSVDPARRSNGSVFAQDIVEAEEKSRALIEYTHSPSILRIEIIEQGNRTTQPVITAVTVNEAFSSVEVFSVDAATEFLWALAAVVGCFSMVLIPSFTVYFAARAKEKKTEAKLALAQTELESGITNTPPPESIPIEDLSEE
;
A
#
# COMPACT_ATOMS: atom_id res chain seq x y z
N PHE A 1 25.86 7.62 0.42
CA PHE A 1 24.77 8.57 0.70
C PHE A 1 23.52 7.74 0.99
N SER A 2 23.25 7.45 2.26
CA SER A 2 21.96 6.90 2.67
C SER A 2 21.08 8.11 2.97
N CYS A 3 20.15 8.44 2.08
CA CYS A 3 19.12 9.46 2.33
C CYS A 3 18.18 9.07 3.48
N ALA A 4 18.37 7.91 4.12
CA ALA A 4 17.39 7.34 5.04
C ALA A 4 17.34 8.05 6.40
N ASP A 5 18.47 8.61 6.87
CA ASP A 5 18.52 9.08 8.26
C ASP A 5 18.46 10.61 8.43
N LEU A 6 19.09 11.41 7.54
CA LEU A 6 19.12 12.87 7.67
C LEU A 6 19.31 13.58 6.31
N CYS A 7 18.25 13.77 5.54
CA CYS A 7 18.29 14.55 4.30
C CYS A 7 17.54 15.88 4.47
N TYR A 8 18.10 16.80 5.26
CA TYR A 8 17.55 18.15 5.38
C TYR A 8 18.13 19.04 4.27
N TYR A 9 17.25 19.55 3.41
CA TYR A 9 17.61 20.61 2.49
C TYR A 9 17.87 21.90 3.29
N ASN A 10 19.14 22.17 3.60
CA ASN A 10 19.54 23.38 4.29
C ASN A 10 20.87 23.90 3.71
N SER A 11 21.02 25.22 3.64
CA SER A 11 22.26 25.88 3.22
C SER A 11 23.26 26.05 4.36
N SER A 12 22.86 25.77 5.60
CA SER A 12 23.71 25.85 6.80
C SER A 12 23.56 24.58 7.64
N HIS A 13 24.70 24.07 8.14
CA HIS A 13 24.74 22.94 9.06
C HIS A 13 25.56 23.32 10.28
N GLU A 14 25.03 23.02 11.47
CA GLU A 14 25.66 23.31 12.74
C GLU A 14 25.79 22.03 13.59
N ARG A 15 26.94 21.89 14.25
CA ARG A 15 27.24 20.82 15.20
C ARG A 15 28.07 21.41 16.34
N SER A 16 27.76 21.00 17.55
CA SER A 16 28.54 21.31 18.74
C SER A 16 29.32 20.07 19.18
N SER A 17 30.54 20.28 19.66
CA SER A 17 31.39 19.23 20.24
C SER A 17 31.83 19.67 21.64
N PRO A 18 31.14 19.19 22.70
CA PRO A 18 31.44 19.59 24.07
C PRO A 18 32.79 19.06 24.57
N GLU A 19 33.25 17.93 24.02
CA GLU A 19 34.46 17.23 24.47
C GLU A 19 35.64 17.38 23.48
N GLY A 20 35.48 18.17 22.41
CA GLY A 20 36.55 18.38 21.40
C GLY A 20 36.74 17.21 20.44
N GLU A 21 35.72 16.36 20.29
CA GLU A 21 35.65 15.29 19.31
C GLU A 21 35.73 15.80 17.86
N ARG A 22 36.09 14.90 16.93
CA ARG A 22 36.09 15.17 15.49
C ARG A 22 34.65 15.33 14.99
N ILE A 23 34.35 16.48 14.41
CA ILE A 23 33.10 16.72 13.70
C ILE A 23 33.32 16.48 12.21
N GLU A 24 32.44 15.69 11.60
CA GLU A 24 32.41 15.43 10.16
C GLU A 24 31.12 15.98 9.54
N PHE A 25 31.25 16.69 8.43
CA PHE A 25 30.12 17.18 7.63
C PHE A 25 30.16 16.54 6.25
N TYR A 26 29.04 15.97 5.84
CA TYR A 26 28.83 15.47 4.48
C TYR A 26 27.76 16.34 3.82
N ALA A 27 28.16 17.09 2.79
CA ALA A 27 27.28 18.00 2.07
C ALA A 27 27.37 17.76 0.56
N LEU A 28 26.25 17.99 -0.13
CA LEU A 28 26.21 17.99 -1.59
C LEU A 28 26.38 19.43 -2.08
N THR A 29 27.31 19.63 -3.01
CA THR A 29 27.52 20.93 -3.68
C THR A 29 26.44 21.25 -4.70
N SER A 30 25.70 20.24 -5.18
CA SER A 30 24.54 20.38 -6.07
C SER A 30 23.37 19.58 -5.52
N VAL A 31 22.25 20.27 -5.33
CA VAL A 31 20.99 19.78 -4.75
C VAL A 31 19.90 19.53 -5.79
N ASP A 32 20.21 19.73 -7.08
CA ASP A 32 19.24 19.54 -8.16
C ASP A 32 18.75 18.08 -8.21
N PRO A 33 17.49 17.81 -7.81
CA PRO A 33 16.96 16.47 -7.81
C PRO A 33 16.79 15.95 -9.23
N ALA A 34 16.60 16.79 -10.26
CA ALA A 34 16.40 16.32 -11.63
C ALA A 34 17.63 15.56 -12.16
N ARG A 35 18.83 15.94 -11.70
CA ARG A 35 20.08 15.25 -12.04
C ARG A 35 20.24 13.90 -11.36
N ARG A 36 19.63 13.69 -10.20
CA ARG A 36 19.62 12.41 -9.46
C ARG A 36 18.37 11.56 -9.71
N SER A 37 17.26 12.20 -10.04
CA SER A 37 15.92 11.60 -10.23
C SER A 37 15.79 10.96 -11.60
N ASN A 38 16.57 11.39 -12.58
CA ASN A 38 16.67 10.73 -13.88
C ASN A 38 17.69 9.58 -13.83
N GLY A 39 17.73 8.80 -12.75
CA GLY A 39 18.59 7.60 -12.64
C GLY A 39 18.36 6.54 -13.74
N SER A 40 17.49 6.85 -14.70
CA SER A 40 17.28 6.15 -15.96
C SER A 40 17.43 7.13 -17.14
N VAL A 41 18.02 6.63 -18.23
CA VAL A 41 18.08 7.31 -19.52
C VAL A 41 17.30 6.48 -20.54
N PHE A 42 16.62 7.15 -21.48
CA PHE A 42 16.00 6.48 -22.61
C PHE A 42 16.98 6.43 -23.78
N ALA A 43 17.25 5.21 -24.27
CA ALA A 43 18.16 4.92 -25.36
C ALA A 43 17.70 3.66 -26.11
N GLN A 44 18.11 3.52 -27.37
CA GLN A 44 17.79 2.37 -28.22
C GLN A 44 18.68 1.17 -27.89
N ASP A 45 19.91 1.42 -27.45
CA ASP A 45 20.86 0.40 -27.04
C ASP A 45 21.70 0.84 -25.83
N ILE A 46 22.48 -0.09 -25.28
CA ILE A 46 23.31 0.15 -24.09
C ILE A 46 24.44 1.14 -24.34
N VAL A 47 24.92 1.27 -25.59
CA VAL A 47 26.02 2.17 -25.94
C VAL A 47 25.52 3.61 -25.95
N GLU A 48 24.36 3.86 -26.55
CA GLU A 48 23.67 5.15 -26.50
C GLU A 48 23.26 5.50 -25.06
N ALA A 49 22.85 4.51 -24.27
CA ALA A 49 22.53 4.71 -22.85
C ALA A 49 23.77 5.13 -22.05
N GLU A 50 24.92 4.50 -22.29
CA GLU A 50 26.19 4.87 -21.67
C GLU A 50 26.61 6.29 -22.07
N GLU A 51 26.56 6.64 -23.35
CA GLU A 51 26.92 7.98 -23.83
C GLU A 51 26.06 9.06 -23.19
N LYS A 52 24.73 8.87 -23.17
CA LYS A 52 23.80 9.79 -22.52
C LYS A 52 24.05 9.91 -21.03
N SER A 53 24.29 8.79 -20.35
CA SER A 53 24.57 8.78 -18.91
C SER A 53 25.89 9.49 -18.59
N ARG A 54 26.93 9.25 -19.39
CA ARG A 54 28.23 9.90 -19.26
C ARG A 54 28.12 11.41 -19.46
N ALA A 55 27.39 11.86 -20.47
CA ALA A 55 27.16 13.29 -20.71
C ALA A 55 26.40 13.97 -19.56
N LEU A 56 25.49 13.27 -18.88
CA LEU A 56 24.77 13.78 -17.71
C LEU A 56 25.66 13.87 -16.45
N ILE A 57 26.63 12.96 -16.31
CA ILE A 57 27.54 12.89 -15.15
C ILE A 57 28.76 13.81 -15.33
N GLU A 58 29.34 13.87 -16.53
CA GLU A 58 30.50 14.71 -16.90
C GLU A 58 30.08 16.18 -17.02
N TYR A 59 29.69 16.78 -15.89
CA TYR A 59 29.36 18.18 -15.77
C TYR A 59 30.47 18.95 -15.05
N THR A 60 30.82 20.11 -15.58
CA THR A 60 31.72 21.04 -14.88
C THR A 60 30.94 21.80 -13.82
N HIS A 61 31.15 21.46 -12.56
CA HIS A 61 30.52 22.18 -11.45
C HIS A 61 30.94 23.65 -11.42
N SER A 62 29.97 24.56 -11.33
CA SER A 62 30.23 25.96 -11.01
C SER A 62 30.93 26.05 -9.65
N PRO A 63 31.82 27.03 -9.43
CA PRO A 63 32.54 27.15 -8.17
C PRO A 63 31.56 27.32 -7.01
N SER A 64 31.58 26.38 -6.07
CA SER A 64 30.84 26.46 -4.82
C SER A 64 31.73 27.13 -3.77
N ILE A 65 31.22 28.20 -3.13
CA ILE A 65 31.92 28.86 -2.02
C ILE A 65 31.48 28.16 -0.73
N LEU A 66 32.43 27.51 -0.05
CA LEU A 66 32.22 26.94 1.28
C LEU A 66 32.73 27.93 2.33
N ARG A 67 31.85 28.37 3.25
CA ARG A 67 32.22 29.17 4.42
C ARG A 67 32.12 28.30 5.67
N ILE A 68 33.23 28.14 6.37
CA ILE A 68 33.31 27.39 7.63
C ILE A 68 33.56 28.41 8.74
N GLU A 69 32.68 28.43 9.73
CA GLU A 69 32.80 29.27 10.91
C GLU A 69 32.94 28.37 12.14
N ILE A 70 33.95 28.64 12.97
CA ILE A 70 34.22 27.90 14.21
C ILE A 70 34.06 28.89 15.35
N ILE A 71 33.10 28.61 16.23
CA ILE A 71 32.83 29.42 17.41
C ILE A 71 33.31 28.65 18.62
N GLU A 72 34.42 29.08 19.21
CA GLU A 72 34.94 28.52 20.46
C GLU A 72 34.45 29.32 21.66
N GLN A 73 33.99 28.64 22.72
CA GLN A 73 33.59 29.28 23.97
C GLN A 73 34.76 29.30 24.97
N GLY A 74 35.26 30.50 25.31
CA GLY A 74 36.28 30.73 26.33
C GLY A 74 37.62 31.26 25.80
N ASN A 75 38.62 31.41 26.69
CA ASN A 75 39.98 31.86 26.34
C ASN A 75 40.89 30.65 26.07
N ARG A 76 40.60 29.90 25.00
CA ARG A 76 41.40 28.75 24.58
C ARG A 76 42.16 29.08 23.30
N THR A 77 43.45 28.79 23.29
CA THR A 77 44.35 28.95 22.14
C THR A 77 44.37 27.65 21.33
N THR A 78 43.20 27.13 20.95
CA THR A 78 43.11 25.94 20.12
C THR A 78 43.28 26.35 18.66
N GLN A 79 44.08 25.58 17.91
CA GLN A 79 44.18 25.73 16.46
C GLN A 79 43.38 24.59 15.82
N PRO A 80 42.11 24.82 15.43
CA PRO A 80 41.33 23.80 14.77
C PRO A 80 41.92 23.47 13.40
N VAL A 81 42.06 22.18 13.11
CA VAL A 81 42.51 21.69 11.79
C VAL A 81 41.28 21.39 10.96
N ILE A 82 41.17 22.04 9.80
CA ILE A 82 40.06 21.85 8.86
C ILE A 82 40.59 21.09 7.64
N THR A 83 39.96 19.96 7.33
CA THR A 83 40.21 19.20 6.10
C THR A 83 38.92 19.16 5.30
N ALA A 84 38.93 19.74 4.10
CA ALA A 84 37.83 19.68 3.15
C ALA A 84 38.23 18.84 1.94
N VAL A 85 37.47 17.79 1.66
CA VAL A 85 37.66 16.95 0.46
C VAL A 85 36.43 17.11 -0.41
N THR A 86 36.64 17.54 -1.66
CA THR A 86 35.58 17.59 -2.66
C THR A 86 35.81 16.48 -3.67
N VAL A 87 34.77 15.70 -3.93
CA VAL A 87 34.77 14.63 -4.93
C VAL A 87 33.70 14.91 -5.97
N ASN A 88 33.99 14.62 -7.23
CA ASN A 88 32.99 14.62 -8.29
C ASN A 88 32.36 13.23 -8.39
N GLU A 89 31.12 13.19 -8.87
CA GLU A 89 30.48 11.92 -9.21
C GLU A 89 31.22 11.29 -10.40
N ALA A 90 31.47 9.99 -10.31
CA ALA A 90 32.11 9.23 -11.36
C ALA A 90 31.09 8.26 -11.98
N PHE A 91 31.11 8.17 -13.30
CA PHE A 91 30.38 7.13 -14.01
C PHE A 91 30.91 5.76 -13.59
N SER A 92 30.01 4.83 -13.25
CA SER A 92 30.35 3.46 -12.87
C SER A 92 29.92 2.47 -13.96
N SER A 93 28.61 2.32 -14.15
CA SER A 93 28.02 1.41 -15.14
C SER A 93 26.60 1.86 -15.51
N VAL A 94 26.11 1.35 -16.65
CA VAL A 94 24.69 1.42 -17.04
C VAL A 94 24.16 0.00 -17.13
N GLU A 95 22.95 -0.20 -16.64
CA GLU A 95 22.22 -1.46 -16.73
C GLU A 95 20.84 -1.21 -17.32
N VAL A 96 20.33 -2.18 -18.07
CA VAL A 96 18.98 -2.10 -18.63
C VAL A 96 17.99 -2.23 -17.50
N PHE A 97 17.08 -1.27 -17.38
CA PHE A 97 15.97 -1.39 -16.45
C PHE A 97 15.07 -2.55 -16.90
N SER A 98 15.11 -3.65 -16.16
CA SER A 98 14.25 -4.81 -16.37
C SER A 98 13.26 -4.96 -15.23
N VAL A 99 11.98 -5.05 -15.58
CA VAL A 99 10.90 -5.39 -14.65
C VAL A 99 10.43 -6.80 -14.96
N ASP A 100 10.30 -7.65 -13.95
CA ASP A 100 9.71 -8.97 -14.13
C ASP A 100 8.19 -8.85 -14.30
N ALA A 101 7.76 -8.78 -15.55
CA ALA A 101 6.36 -8.64 -15.92
C ALA A 101 5.48 -9.74 -15.31
N ALA A 102 6.02 -10.96 -15.09
CA ALA A 102 5.27 -12.05 -14.50
C ALA A 102 4.92 -11.77 -13.04
N THR A 103 5.92 -11.42 -12.22
CA THR A 103 5.69 -11.11 -10.80
C THR A 103 4.85 -9.86 -10.62
N GLU A 104 5.08 -8.80 -11.40
CA GLU A 104 4.25 -7.59 -11.31
C GLU A 104 2.80 -7.84 -11.74
N PHE A 105 2.59 -8.65 -12.78
CA PHE A 105 1.24 -9.05 -13.18
C PHE A 105 0.55 -9.90 -12.10
N LEU A 106 1.27 -10.77 -11.40
CA LEU A 106 0.71 -11.54 -10.28
C LEU A 106 0.23 -10.63 -9.15
N TRP A 107 1.00 -9.59 -8.81
CA TRP A 107 0.59 -8.61 -7.80
C TRP A 107 -0.64 -7.81 -8.25
N ALA A 108 -0.68 -7.38 -9.52
CA ALA A 108 -1.83 -6.71 -10.10
C ALA A 108 -3.09 -7.61 -10.11
N LEU A 109 -2.95 -8.87 -10.51
CA LEU A 109 -4.03 -9.85 -10.52
C LEU A 109 -4.54 -10.15 -9.11
N ALA A 110 -3.63 -10.30 -8.14
CA ALA A 110 -3.99 -10.50 -6.74
C ALA A 110 -4.83 -9.34 -6.20
N ALA A 111 -4.44 -8.09 -6.50
CA ALA A 111 -5.21 -6.91 -6.12
C ALA A 111 -6.63 -6.91 -6.73
N VAL A 112 -6.74 -7.23 -8.02
CA VAL A 112 -8.04 -7.30 -8.72
C VAL A 112 -8.93 -8.40 -8.14
N VAL A 113 -8.42 -9.62 -7.96
CA VAL A 113 -9.16 -10.74 -7.36
C VAL A 113 -9.58 -10.40 -5.93
N GLY A 114 -8.74 -9.70 -5.17
CA GLY A 114 -9.08 -9.20 -3.84
C GLY A 114 -10.27 -8.25 -3.85
N CYS A 115 -10.27 -7.25 -4.74
CA CYS A 115 -11.38 -6.31 -4.88
C CYS A 115 -12.69 -7.02 -5.26
N PHE A 116 -12.65 -7.93 -6.24
CA PHE A 116 -13.85 -8.70 -6.62
C PHE A 116 -14.34 -9.61 -5.49
N SER A 117 -13.43 -10.26 -4.79
CA SER A 117 -13.79 -11.14 -3.66
C SER A 117 -14.46 -10.37 -2.53
N MET A 118 -13.99 -9.15 -2.23
CA MET A 118 -14.57 -8.31 -1.18
C MET A 118 -16.03 -7.95 -1.45
N VAL A 119 -16.43 -7.80 -2.71
CA VAL A 119 -17.82 -7.50 -3.10
C VAL A 119 -18.64 -8.78 -3.26
N LEU A 120 -18.11 -9.79 -3.94
CA LEU A 120 -18.87 -10.99 -4.31
C LEU A 120 -19.13 -11.92 -3.13
N ILE A 121 -18.18 -12.08 -2.20
CA ILE A 121 -18.34 -13.03 -1.08
C ILE A 121 -19.54 -12.65 -0.19
N PRO A 122 -19.68 -11.39 0.28
CA PRO A 122 -20.86 -10.99 1.05
C PRO A 122 -22.17 -11.16 0.25
N SER A 123 -22.18 -10.75 -1.03
CA SER A 123 -23.37 -10.85 -1.88
C SER A 123 -23.83 -12.30 -2.06
N PHE A 124 -22.91 -13.22 -2.36
CA PHE A 124 -23.24 -14.63 -2.52
C PHE A 124 -23.65 -15.27 -1.19
N THR A 125 -23.00 -14.92 -0.08
CA THR A 125 -23.35 -15.45 1.23
C THR A 125 -24.80 -15.11 1.61
N VAL A 126 -25.22 -13.86 1.40
CA VAL A 126 -26.62 -13.45 1.63
C VAL A 126 -27.57 -14.18 0.68
N TYR A 127 -27.24 -14.28 -0.60
CA TYR A 127 -28.06 -14.97 -1.59
C TYR A 127 -28.30 -16.44 -1.22
N PHE A 128 -27.25 -17.18 -0.86
CA PHE A 128 -27.38 -18.59 -0.47
C PHE A 128 -28.11 -18.76 0.86
N ALA A 129 -27.90 -17.87 1.83
CA ALA A 129 -28.65 -17.88 3.09
C ALA A 129 -30.16 -17.67 2.86
N ALA A 130 -30.53 -16.71 1.99
CA ALA A 130 -31.91 -16.47 1.62
C ALA A 130 -32.54 -17.69 0.93
N ARG A 131 -31.87 -18.27 -0.07
CA ARG A 131 -32.36 -19.46 -0.78
C ARG A 131 -32.50 -20.68 0.13
N ALA A 132 -31.57 -20.89 1.06
CA ALA A 132 -31.68 -21.98 2.03
C ALA A 132 -32.86 -21.76 2.99
N LYS A 133 -33.14 -20.51 3.38
CA LYS A 133 -34.31 -20.18 4.21
C LYS A 133 -35.62 -20.40 3.47
N GLU A 134 -35.72 -19.97 2.21
CA GLU A 134 -36.88 -20.22 1.35
C GLU A 134 -37.22 -21.72 1.30
N LYS A 135 -36.25 -22.57 0.92
CA LYS A 135 -36.44 -24.03 0.85
C LYS A 135 -36.87 -24.65 2.18
N LYS A 136 -36.30 -24.20 3.30
CA LYS A 136 -36.69 -24.69 4.64
C LYS A 136 -38.12 -24.27 5.02
N THR A 137 -38.55 -23.09 4.57
CA THR A 137 -39.88 -22.56 4.88
C THR A 137 -40.95 -23.27 4.04
N GLU A 138 -40.67 -23.51 2.75
CA GLU A 138 -41.50 -24.34 1.86
C GLU A 138 -41.66 -25.76 2.40
N ALA A 139 -40.58 -26.41 2.85
CA ALA A 139 -40.64 -27.75 3.43
C ALA A 139 -41.50 -27.81 4.71
N LYS A 140 -41.43 -26.78 5.56
CA LYS A 140 -42.28 -26.69 6.77
C LYS A 140 -43.75 -26.46 6.45
N LEU A 141 -44.05 -25.64 5.44
CA LEU A 141 -45.43 -25.42 4.98
C LEU A 141 -46.03 -26.71 4.42
N ALA A 142 -45.27 -27.48 3.65
CA ALA A 142 -45.72 -28.78 3.14
C ALA A 142 -46.05 -29.77 4.28
N LEU A 143 -45.19 -29.85 5.31
CA LEU A 143 -45.45 -30.70 6.48
C LEU A 143 -46.71 -30.26 7.26
N ALA A 144 -46.87 -28.95 7.49
CA ALA A 144 -48.05 -28.43 8.20
C ALA A 144 -49.36 -28.68 7.43
N GLN A 145 -49.33 -28.61 6.09
CA GLN A 145 -50.48 -28.98 5.25
C GLN A 145 -50.86 -30.46 5.43
N THR A 146 -49.87 -31.36 5.42
CA THR A 146 -50.12 -32.80 5.63
C THR A 146 -50.67 -33.11 7.02
N GLU A 147 -50.22 -32.41 8.07
CA GLU A 147 -50.74 -32.57 9.43
C GLU A 147 -52.20 -32.09 9.55
N LEU A 148 -52.54 -30.94 8.95
CA LEU A 148 -53.90 -30.40 8.99
C LEU A 148 -54.91 -31.32 8.29
N GLU A 149 -54.52 -31.87 7.15
CA GLU A 149 -55.35 -32.79 6.35
C GLU A 149 -55.60 -34.11 7.11
N SER A 150 -54.60 -34.58 7.87
CA SER A 150 -54.75 -35.72 8.79
C SER A 150 -55.62 -35.41 10.03
N GLY A 151 -55.61 -34.16 10.51
CA GLY A 151 -56.40 -33.70 11.64
C GLY A 151 -57.89 -33.56 11.31
N ILE A 152 -58.23 -33.08 10.12
CA ILE A 152 -59.61 -32.91 9.66
C ILE A 152 -60.32 -34.27 9.51
N THR A 153 -59.57 -35.31 9.14
CA THR A 153 -60.10 -36.67 8.96
C THR A 153 -60.54 -37.34 10.28
N ASN A 154 -60.17 -36.78 11.44
CA ASN A 154 -60.50 -37.32 12.77
C ASN A 154 -61.66 -36.62 13.50
N THR A 155 -62.37 -35.68 12.86
CA THR A 155 -63.57 -35.05 13.45
C THR A 155 -64.83 -35.77 12.96
N PRO A 156 -65.62 -36.42 13.84
CA PRO A 156 -66.89 -37.02 13.42
C PRO A 156 -67.91 -35.92 13.08
N PRO A 157 -68.79 -36.14 12.09
CA PRO A 157 -69.80 -35.17 11.66
C PRO A 157 -70.82 -34.88 12.78
N PRO A 158 -71.47 -33.69 12.81
CA PRO A 158 -72.50 -33.40 13.80
C PRO A 158 -73.66 -34.38 13.66
N GLU A 159 -73.97 -35.05 14.77
CA GLU A 159 -75.07 -36.02 14.92
C GLU A 159 -76.42 -35.33 14.69
N SER A 160 -77.23 -35.91 13.81
CA SER A 160 -78.57 -35.43 13.46
C SER A 160 -79.53 -35.52 14.66
N ILE A 161 -80.20 -34.41 14.96
CA ILE A 161 -81.29 -34.31 15.96
C ILE A 161 -82.50 -35.15 15.49
N PRO A 162 -83.10 -36.02 16.33
CA PRO A 162 -84.35 -36.69 15.99
C PRO A 162 -85.54 -35.74 16.13
N ILE A 163 -86.43 -35.74 15.14
CA ILE A 163 -87.75 -35.12 15.23
C ILE A 163 -88.65 -36.12 15.96
N GLU A 164 -89.06 -35.78 17.18
CA GLU A 164 -90.09 -36.52 17.91
C GLU A 164 -91.45 -35.89 17.64
N ASP A 165 -92.33 -36.68 17.05
CA ASP A 165 -93.74 -36.41 16.80
C ASP A 165 -94.46 -36.22 18.15
N LEU A 166 -94.99 -35.02 18.41
CA LEU A 166 -95.94 -34.77 19.49
C LEU A 166 -97.29 -34.45 18.84
N SER A 167 -98.15 -35.46 18.79
CA SER A 167 -99.59 -35.31 18.66
C SER A 167 -100.15 -34.54 19.86
N GLU A 168 -100.95 -33.53 19.53
CA GLU A 168 -101.96 -32.76 20.28
C GLU A 168 -102.28 -33.15 21.73
N GLU A 169 -102.20 -32.16 22.65
CA GLU A 169 -103.36 -31.54 23.34
C GLU A 169 -102.98 -30.18 23.94
#